data_AF-A0A535U192-F1
#
_entry.id   AF-A0A535U192-F1
#
_cell.length_a   1.000
_cell.length_b   1.000
_cell.length_c   1.000
_cell.angle_alpha   90.00
_cell.angle_beta   90.00
_cell.angle_gamma   90.00
#
_symmetry.space_group_name_H-M   'P 1'
#
loop_
_entity.id
_entity.type
_entity.pdbx_description
1 polymer ?
#
loop_
_entity_poly.entity_id
_entity_poly.type
_entity_poly.pdbx_seq_one_letter_code
_entity_poly.pdbx_strand_id
1 'polypeptide(L)'
;MLTLLRQPEKKPLLAQFLVLALSILAVGVMFFEIRAAALFIVIGLFITLYPDSRALLSFSREGRISLPILGLTVLMALFLAPVAVREIQWQIMGMTEGDMHALLLHWVGSALLMILLVLAAELTSMKRAGWKQLGIITGVTYCFLGVIAMILQSDYAGSWGGAGGLFAVIAGMWYILFTLLEAHKTEQKSLSPVPVPMNTHEDLPALGAGKLDATVTRNTKQLAEV
;
A
#
# COMPACT_ATOMS: atom_id res chain seq x y z
N MET A 1 -12.47 -2.00 6.46
CA MET A 1 -12.80 -1.73 7.88
C MET A 1 -12.93 -3.01 8.70
N LEU A 2 -13.85 -3.94 8.39
CA LEU A 2 -13.96 -5.23 9.13
C LEU A 2 -12.66 -6.06 9.16
N THR A 3 -11.85 -5.98 8.11
CA THR A 3 -10.57 -6.70 8.01
C THR A 3 -9.44 -6.15 8.88
N LEU A 4 -9.57 -4.92 9.41
CA LEU A 4 -8.64 -4.35 10.41
C LEU A 4 -8.97 -4.83 11.83
N LEU A 5 -10.23 -5.15 12.12
CA LEU A 5 -10.65 -5.68 13.43
C LEU A 5 -10.08 -7.08 13.70
N ARG A 6 -9.73 -7.82 12.64
CA ARG A 6 -9.16 -9.17 12.74
C ARG A 6 -7.65 -9.09 12.46
N GLN A 7 -6.87 -8.88 13.52
CA GLN A 7 -5.39 -8.78 13.54
C GLN A 7 -4.82 -7.51 12.86
N PRO A 8 -5.02 -6.32 13.46
CA PRO A 8 -4.56 -5.04 12.90
C PRO A 8 -3.04 -5.01 12.69
N GLU A 9 -2.28 -5.62 13.61
CA GLU A 9 -0.81 -5.71 13.55
C GLU A 9 -0.28 -6.35 12.27
N LYS A 10 -1.05 -7.23 11.63
CA LYS A 10 -0.62 -7.92 10.40
C LYS A 10 -0.84 -7.13 9.12
N LYS A 11 -1.44 -5.94 9.19
CA LYS A 11 -1.79 -5.11 8.02
C LYS A 11 -1.52 -3.61 8.24
N PRO A 12 -0.28 -3.24 8.60
CA PRO A 12 0.09 -1.85 8.88
C PRO A 12 -0.21 -0.90 7.72
N LEU A 13 -0.17 -1.36 6.47
CA LEU A 13 -0.43 -0.51 5.31
C LEU A 13 -1.87 0.03 5.25
N LEU A 14 -2.87 -0.75 5.66
CA LEU A 14 -4.25 -0.28 5.67
C LEU A 14 -4.46 0.79 6.74
N ALA A 15 -3.85 0.63 7.91
CA ALA A 15 -3.91 1.61 8.99
C ALA A 15 -3.15 2.88 8.60
N GLN A 16 -1.98 2.74 7.95
CA GLN A 16 -1.23 3.87 7.41
C GLN A 16 -2.03 4.63 6.34
N PHE A 17 -2.65 3.92 5.39
CA PHE A 17 -3.52 4.53 4.39
C PHE A 17 -4.69 5.27 5.04
N LEU A 18 -5.31 4.70 6.07
CA LEU A 18 -6.40 5.36 6.79
C LEU A 18 -5.95 6.68 7.43
N VAL A 19 -4.81 6.68 8.14
CA VAL A 19 -4.26 7.88 8.77
C VAL A 19 -3.94 8.95 7.72
N LEU A 20 -3.27 8.56 6.62
CA LEU A 20 -2.97 9.46 5.53
C LEU A 20 -4.24 10.00 4.86
N ALA A 21 -5.23 9.13 4.65
CA ALA A 21 -6.48 9.51 4.03
C ALA A 21 -7.23 10.54 4.87
N LEU A 22 -7.38 10.27 6.16
CA LEU A 22 -8.00 11.22 7.09
C LEU A 22 -7.21 12.53 7.18
N SER A 23 -5.88 12.47 7.14
CA SER A 23 -5.04 13.68 7.17
C SER A 23 -5.22 14.53 5.91
N ILE A 24 -5.23 13.91 4.74
CA ILE A 24 -5.48 14.58 3.45
C ILE A 24 -6.88 15.17 3.41
N LEU A 25 -7.89 14.43 3.89
CA LEU A 25 -9.27 14.93 4.02
C LEU A 25 -9.35 16.13 4.97
N ALA A 26 -8.73 16.03 6.16
CA ALA A 26 -8.71 17.09 7.15
C ALA A 26 -8.08 18.37 6.58
N VAL A 27 -6.87 18.26 6.03
CA VAL A 27 -6.15 19.41 5.46
C VAL A 27 -6.89 19.98 4.26
N GLY A 28 -7.32 19.14 3.31
CA GLY A 28 -7.97 19.58 2.09
C GLY A 28 -9.30 20.28 2.32
N VAL A 29 -10.12 19.77 3.25
CA VAL A 29 -11.43 20.37 3.56
C VAL A 29 -11.30 21.58 4.49
N MET A 30 -10.31 21.63 5.38
CA MET A 30 -10.13 22.72 6.35
C MET A 30 -10.00 24.10 5.73
N PHE A 31 -9.48 24.20 4.49
CA PHE A 31 -9.43 25.46 3.75
C PHE A 31 -10.82 26.06 3.50
N PHE A 32 -11.87 25.23 3.49
CA PHE A 32 -13.25 25.61 3.20
C PHE A 32 -14.17 25.48 4.42
N GLU A 33 -13.89 24.54 5.33
CA GLU A 33 -14.69 24.28 6.52
C GLU A 33 -13.80 23.90 7.72
N ILE A 34 -13.62 24.84 8.64
CA ILE A 34 -12.72 24.69 9.80
C ILE A 34 -13.11 23.52 10.71
N ARG A 35 -14.40 23.13 10.75
CA ARG A 35 -14.86 21.97 11.54
C ARG A 35 -14.21 20.66 11.11
N ALA A 36 -13.66 20.58 9.89
CA ALA A 36 -12.86 19.43 9.45
C ALA A 36 -11.61 19.20 10.31
N ALA A 37 -11.13 20.20 11.08
CA ALA A 37 -10.07 20.04 12.06
C ALA A 37 -10.36 18.96 13.11
N ALA A 38 -11.64 18.67 13.40
CA ALA A 38 -12.02 17.59 14.30
C ALA A 38 -11.51 16.21 13.85
N LEU A 39 -11.24 16.02 12.55
CA LEU A 39 -10.62 14.79 12.04
C LEU A 39 -9.24 14.54 12.65
N PHE A 40 -8.48 15.59 13.02
CA PHE A 40 -7.19 15.40 13.71
C PHE A 40 -7.34 14.77 15.09
N ILE A 41 -8.47 15.00 15.78
CA ILE A 41 -8.77 14.34 17.05
C ILE A 41 -9.00 12.85 16.80
N VAL A 42 -9.77 12.51 15.75
CA VAL A 42 -10.03 11.11 15.35
C VAL A 42 -8.73 10.41 14.94
N ILE A 43 -7.86 11.09 14.18
CA ILE A 43 -6.54 10.58 13.81
C ILE A 43 -5.68 10.34 15.06
N GLY A 44 -5.63 11.31 15.97
CA GLY A 44 -4.89 11.20 17.23
C GLY A 44 -5.37 10.02 18.06
N LEU A 45 -6.69 9.87 18.22
CA LEU A 45 -7.29 8.74 18.93
C LEU A 45 -7.00 7.40 18.24
N PHE A 46 -7.05 7.36 16.91
CA PHE A 46 -6.72 6.16 16.17
C PHE A 46 -5.26 5.75 16.36
N ILE A 47 -4.33 6.70 16.28
CA ILE A 47 -2.89 6.45 16.48
C ILE A 47 -2.59 5.98 17.91
N THR A 48 -3.23 6.59 18.92
CA THR A 48 -3.00 6.22 20.33
C THR A 48 -3.59 4.87 20.70
N LEU A 49 -4.72 4.49 20.09
CA LEU A 49 -5.34 3.17 20.29
C LEU A 49 -4.71 2.07 19.42
N TYR A 50 -3.87 2.42 18.44
CA TYR A 50 -3.27 1.44 17.55
C TYR A 50 -2.09 0.72 18.25
N PRO A 51 -2.08 -0.64 18.31
CA PRO A 51 -1.11 -1.40 19.10
C PRO A 51 0.36 -1.15 18.72
N ASP A 52 0.64 -0.89 17.45
CA ASP A 52 1.99 -0.61 16.94
C ASP A 52 2.03 0.74 16.20
N SER A 53 1.99 1.83 16.95
CA SER A 53 2.00 3.20 16.41
C SER A 53 3.26 3.51 15.59
N ARG A 54 4.38 2.85 15.88
CA ARG A 54 5.65 3.03 15.14
C ARG A 54 5.56 2.44 13.74
N ALA A 55 4.82 1.35 13.54
CA ALA A 55 4.57 0.80 12.21
C ALA A 55 3.80 1.75 11.28
N LEU A 56 3.02 2.70 11.82
CA LEU A 56 2.32 3.73 11.04
C LEU A 56 3.28 4.79 10.46
N LEU A 57 4.39 5.04 11.17
CA LEU A 57 5.41 6.03 10.80
C LEU A 57 6.56 5.42 9.98
N SER A 58 6.68 4.10 9.94
CA SER A 58 7.68 3.45 9.10
C SER A 58 7.22 3.49 7.65
N PHE A 59 8.03 4.06 6.76
CA PHE A 59 7.83 4.03 5.30
C PHE A 59 8.82 3.05 4.63
N SER A 60 9.45 2.19 5.43
CA SER A 60 10.42 1.22 4.94
C SER A 60 9.74 0.20 4.02
N ARG A 61 10.35 -0.03 2.85
CA ARG A 61 9.85 -0.99 1.86
C ARG A 61 10.23 -2.40 2.32
N GLU A 62 9.24 -3.28 2.40
CA GLU A 62 9.48 -4.71 2.75
C GLU A 62 9.78 -5.57 1.52
N GLY A 63 9.47 -5.09 0.31
CA GLY A 63 9.63 -5.85 -0.93
C GLY A 63 10.02 -5.01 -2.14
N ARG A 64 10.18 -5.70 -3.28
CA ARG A 64 10.41 -5.04 -4.59
C ARG A 64 9.12 -4.36 -5.04
N ILE A 65 9.25 -3.12 -5.53
CA ILE A 65 8.13 -2.36 -6.11
C ILE A 65 7.50 -3.15 -7.26
N SER A 66 6.17 -3.20 -7.29
CA SER A 66 5.44 -3.70 -8.46
C SER A 66 5.45 -2.66 -9.57
N LEU A 67 6.32 -2.84 -10.57
CA LEU A 67 6.33 -1.98 -11.76
C LEU A 67 5.00 -1.98 -12.52
N PRO A 68 4.26 -3.11 -12.67
CA PRO A 68 2.94 -3.09 -13.31
C PRO A 68 1.92 -2.22 -12.57
N ILE A 69 1.83 -2.35 -11.24
CA ILE A 69 0.88 -1.55 -10.43
C ILE A 69 1.31 -0.09 -10.42
N LEU A 70 2.61 0.20 -10.30
CA LEU A 70 3.13 1.57 -10.35
C LEU A 70 2.87 2.22 -11.72
N GLY A 71 3.10 1.51 -12.81
CA GLY A 71 2.81 2.01 -14.16
C GLY A 71 1.33 2.33 -14.34
N LEU A 72 0.45 1.47 -13.83
CA LEU A 72 -1.00 1.73 -13.81
C LEU A 72 -1.36 2.92 -12.89
N THR A 73 -0.63 3.10 -11.79
CA THR A 73 -0.79 4.25 -10.87
C THR A 73 -0.46 5.56 -11.56
N VAL A 74 0.67 5.62 -12.27
CA VAL A 74 1.07 6.80 -13.04
C VAL A 74 0.06 7.09 -14.14
N LEU A 75 -0.41 6.07 -14.87
CA LEU A 75 -1.43 6.23 -15.90
C LEU A 75 -2.72 6.82 -15.32
N MET A 76 -3.20 6.28 -14.20
CA MET A 76 -4.40 6.81 -13.54
C MET A 76 -4.18 8.21 -12.96
N ALA A 77 -3.01 8.50 -12.41
CA ALA A 77 -2.68 9.84 -11.93
C ALA A 77 -2.74 10.87 -13.06
N LEU A 78 -2.18 10.55 -14.23
CA LEU A 78 -2.26 11.43 -15.41
C LEU A 78 -3.70 11.63 -15.91
N PHE A 79 -4.52 10.58 -15.86
CA PHE A 79 -5.94 10.66 -16.22
C PHE A 79 -6.75 11.52 -15.24
N LEU A 80 -6.56 11.33 -13.93
CA LEU A 80 -7.32 12.00 -12.89
C LEU A 80 -6.84 13.42 -12.59
N ALA A 81 -5.56 13.72 -12.78
CA ALA A 81 -4.98 15.03 -12.48
C ALA A 81 -5.74 16.21 -13.10
N PRO A 82 -6.05 16.24 -14.41
CA PRO A 82 -6.79 17.36 -14.99
C PRO A 82 -8.21 17.49 -14.43
N VAL A 83 -8.84 16.37 -14.06
CA VAL A 83 -10.18 16.38 -13.44
C VAL A 83 -10.11 16.95 -12.03
N ALA A 84 -9.15 16.51 -11.21
CA ALA A 84 -8.94 17.02 -9.85
C ALA A 84 -8.61 18.51 -9.84
N VAL A 85 -7.76 18.99 -10.76
CA VAL A 85 -7.43 20.41 -10.88
C VAL A 85 -8.68 21.23 -11.21
N ARG A 86 -9.49 20.76 -12.18
CA ARG A 86 -10.74 21.44 -12.55
C ARG A 86 -11.73 21.49 -11.40
N GLU A 87 -11.88 20.41 -10.64
CA GLU A 87 -12.78 20.38 -9.48
C GLU A 87 -12.30 21.28 -8.34
N ILE A 88 -11.00 21.38 -8.10
CA ILE A 88 -10.45 22.35 -7.14
C ILE A 88 -10.77 23.77 -7.60
N GLN A 89 -10.62 24.08 -8.89
CA GLN A 89 -10.97 25.39 -9.44
C GLN A 89 -12.47 25.68 -9.28
N TRP A 90 -13.34 24.72 -9.60
CA TRP A 90 -14.79 24.84 -9.39
C TRP A 90 -15.17 25.01 -7.92
N GLN A 91 -14.47 24.33 -7.01
CA GLN A 91 -14.66 24.55 -5.57
C GLN A 91 -14.37 26.00 -5.20
N ILE A 92 -13.22 26.54 -5.63
CA ILE A 92 -12.77 27.89 -5.26
C ILE A 92 -13.72 28.94 -5.82
N MET A 93 -14.05 28.86 -7.11
CA MET A 93 -14.96 29.82 -7.76
C MET A 93 -16.39 29.67 -7.23
N GLY A 94 -16.87 28.44 -7.10
CA GLY A 94 -18.23 28.15 -6.63
C GLY A 94 -18.49 28.62 -5.19
N MET A 95 -17.46 28.62 -4.31
CA MET A 95 -17.58 29.22 -2.98
C MET A 95 -17.86 30.72 -3.01
N THR A 96 -17.32 31.43 -4.01
CA THR A 96 -17.57 32.87 -4.19
C THR A 96 -18.89 33.17 -4.89
N GLU A 97 -19.33 32.28 -5.78
CA GLU A 97 -20.53 32.46 -6.60
C GLU A 97 -21.81 31.91 -5.95
N GLY A 98 -21.69 31.21 -4.81
CA GLY A 98 -22.83 30.58 -4.13
C GLY A 98 -23.33 29.30 -4.81
N ASP A 99 -22.45 28.61 -5.55
CA ASP A 99 -22.77 27.31 -6.15
C ASP A 99 -23.06 26.26 -5.05
N MET A 100 -24.20 25.58 -5.17
CA MET A 100 -24.64 24.61 -4.16
C MET A 100 -23.67 23.43 -4.03
N HIS A 101 -23.03 23.00 -5.11
CA HIS A 101 -22.06 21.90 -5.06
C HIS A 101 -20.78 22.32 -4.32
N ALA A 102 -20.32 23.55 -4.50
CA ALA A 102 -19.20 24.10 -3.73
C ALA A 102 -19.55 24.29 -2.25
N LEU A 103 -20.72 24.86 -1.93
CA LEU A 103 -21.16 25.06 -0.54
C LEU A 103 -21.29 23.73 0.22
N LEU A 104 -21.66 22.64 -0.47
CA LEU A 104 -21.73 21.29 0.08
C LEU A 104 -20.42 20.49 -0.07
N LEU A 105 -19.34 21.12 -0.54
CA LEU A 105 -18.01 20.54 -0.67
C LEU A 105 -17.92 19.33 -1.63
N HIS A 106 -18.84 19.22 -2.59
CA HIS A 106 -18.85 18.11 -3.55
C HIS A 106 -17.59 18.11 -4.44
N TRP A 107 -17.16 19.28 -4.90
CA TRP A 107 -16.02 19.40 -5.81
C TRP A 107 -14.70 19.04 -5.12
N VAL A 108 -14.41 19.64 -3.96
CA VAL A 108 -13.19 19.27 -3.21
C VAL A 108 -13.25 17.84 -2.69
N GLY A 109 -14.43 17.35 -2.29
CA GLY A 109 -14.61 15.96 -1.89
C GLY A 109 -14.22 14.97 -2.99
N SER A 110 -14.66 15.23 -4.22
CA SER A 110 -14.31 14.44 -5.40
C SER A 110 -12.81 14.55 -5.75
N ALA A 111 -12.24 15.77 -5.73
CA ALA A 111 -10.82 15.97 -5.95
C ALA A 111 -9.94 15.21 -4.94
N LEU A 112 -10.30 15.25 -3.65
CA LEU A 112 -9.62 14.51 -2.60
C LEU A 112 -9.76 13.00 -2.79
N LEU A 113 -10.94 12.50 -3.18
CA LEU A 113 -11.14 11.08 -3.49
C LEU A 113 -10.19 10.61 -4.61
N MET A 114 -10.00 11.39 -5.67
CA MET A 114 -9.06 11.07 -6.74
C MET A 114 -7.61 10.99 -6.24
N ILE A 115 -7.19 11.93 -5.38
CA ILE A 115 -5.87 11.91 -4.73
C ILE A 115 -5.72 10.65 -3.87
N LEU A 116 -6.74 10.28 -3.09
CA LEU A 116 -6.72 9.09 -2.24
C LEU A 116 -6.65 7.79 -3.05
N LEU A 117 -7.28 7.72 -4.21
CA LEU A 117 -7.20 6.56 -5.10
C LEU A 117 -5.78 6.37 -5.65
N VAL A 118 -5.12 7.46 -6.06
CA VAL A 118 -3.72 7.43 -6.53
C VAL A 118 -2.80 7.03 -5.38
N LEU A 119 -2.96 7.61 -4.19
CA LEU A 119 -2.18 7.26 -3.01
C LEU A 119 -2.35 5.79 -2.61
N ALA A 120 -3.58 5.28 -2.62
CA ALA A 120 -3.85 3.87 -2.31
C ALA A 120 -3.15 2.92 -3.29
N ALA A 121 -3.17 3.26 -4.59
CA ALA A 121 -2.49 2.51 -5.64
C ALA A 121 -0.96 2.58 -5.50
N GLU A 122 -0.41 3.75 -5.18
CA GLU A 122 1.02 3.94 -4.92
C GLU A 122 1.49 3.08 -3.74
N LEU A 123 0.77 3.15 -2.61
CA LEU A 123 1.05 2.34 -1.42
C LEU A 123 0.94 0.84 -1.71
N THR A 124 -0.04 0.43 -2.53
CA THR A 124 -0.17 -0.96 -3.00
C THR A 124 1.07 -1.41 -3.77
N SER A 125 1.63 -0.54 -4.62
CA SER A 125 2.83 -0.85 -5.41
C SER A 125 4.07 -1.15 -4.56
N MET A 126 4.11 -0.66 -3.30
CA MET A 126 5.22 -0.87 -2.37
C MET A 126 5.20 -2.25 -1.69
N LYS A 127 4.13 -3.04 -1.87
CA LYS A 127 3.97 -4.42 -1.38
C LYS A 127 4.20 -4.65 0.12
N ARG A 128 3.98 -3.65 0.98
CA ARG A 128 4.02 -3.81 2.44
C ARG A 128 2.87 -4.67 2.96
N ALA A 129 2.99 -5.24 4.15
CA ALA A 129 1.92 -6.03 4.77
C ALA A 129 0.53 -5.33 4.72
N GLY A 130 -0.43 -5.97 4.04
CA GLY A 130 -1.77 -5.42 3.75
C GLY A 130 -1.98 -4.93 2.31
N TRP A 131 -0.94 -4.90 1.48
CA TRP A 131 -1.02 -4.41 0.09
C TRP A 131 -2.04 -5.13 -0.78
N LYS A 132 -2.22 -6.45 -0.60
CA LYS A 132 -3.19 -7.24 -1.39
C LYS A 132 -4.61 -6.71 -1.20
N GLN A 133 -5.00 -6.45 0.05
CA GLN A 133 -6.33 -5.94 0.36
C GLN A 133 -6.50 -4.51 -0.15
N LEU A 134 -5.48 -3.66 0.02
CA LEU A 134 -5.53 -2.28 -0.46
C LEU A 134 -5.69 -2.23 -1.99
N GLY A 135 -4.89 -3.02 -2.73
CA GLY A 135 -4.97 -3.09 -4.19
C GLY A 135 -6.32 -3.58 -4.71
N ILE A 136 -6.89 -4.61 -4.08
CA ILE A 136 -8.24 -5.10 -4.42
C ILE A 136 -9.29 -4.02 -4.13
N ILE A 137 -9.23 -3.37 -2.96
CA ILE A 137 -10.17 -2.29 -2.61
C ILE A 137 -10.07 -1.16 -3.63
N THR A 138 -8.86 -0.69 -3.96
CA THR A 138 -8.63 0.36 -4.95
C THR A 138 -9.22 -0.02 -6.31
N GLY A 139 -8.98 -1.24 -6.79
CA GLY A 139 -9.53 -1.72 -8.05
C GLY A 139 -11.06 -1.80 -8.05
N VAL A 140 -11.66 -2.31 -6.97
CA VAL A 140 -13.12 -2.35 -6.79
C VAL A 140 -13.70 -0.93 -6.77
N THR A 141 -13.05 0.02 -6.08
CA THR A 141 -13.50 1.42 -6.05
C THR A 141 -13.46 2.04 -7.44
N TYR A 142 -12.41 1.80 -8.24
CA TYR A 142 -12.35 2.26 -9.63
C TYR A 142 -13.47 1.66 -10.50
N CYS A 143 -13.74 0.36 -10.37
CA CYS A 143 -14.87 -0.27 -11.08
C CYS A 143 -16.21 0.35 -10.68
N PHE A 144 -16.45 0.53 -9.38
CA PHE A 144 -17.68 1.13 -8.87
C PHE A 144 -17.85 2.55 -9.38
N LEU A 145 -16.85 3.42 -9.20
CA LEU A 145 -16.91 4.81 -9.67
C LEU A 145 -17.04 4.90 -11.19
N GLY A 146 -16.38 3.99 -11.92
CA GLY A 146 -16.47 3.93 -13.36
C GLY A 146 -17.89 3.59 -13.85
N VAL A 147 -18.54 2.60 -13.23
CA VAL A 147 -19.95 2.26 -13.51
C VAL A 147 -20.86 3.45 -13.19
N ILE A 148 -20.67 4.10 -12.04
CA ILE A 148 -21.45 5.28 -11.66
C ILE A 148 -21.25 6.44 -12.65
N ALA A 149 -20.03 6.72 -13.09
CA ALA A 149 -19.75 7.75 -14.09
C ALA A 149 -20.39 7.46 -15.46
N MET A 150 -20.52 6.18 -15.83
CA MET A 150 -21.23 5.77 -17.04
C MET A 150 -22.75 5.95 -16.93
N ILE A 151 -23.31 5.73 -15.73
CA ILE A 151 -24.75 5.91 -15.47
C ILE A 151 -25.12 7.39 -15.39
N LEU A 152 -24.36 8.18 -14.62
CA LEU A 152 -24.65 9.58 -14.36
C LEU A 152 -24.20 10.52 -15.50
N GLN A 153 -23.33 10.04 -16.40
CA GLN A 153 -22.80 10.78 -17.55
C GLN A 153 -22.17 12.14 -17.15
N SER A 154 -21.98 13.08 -18.08
CA SER A 154 -21.12 14.27 -17.89
C SER A 154 -21.66 15.34 -16.95
N ASP A 155 -22.96 15.35 -16.68
CA ASP A 155 -23.63 16.52 -16.09
C ASP A 155 -23.67 16.48 -14.56
N TYR A 156 -23.17 15.39 -13.97
CA TYR A 156 -23.11 15.22 -12.53
C TYR A 156 -21.77 15.67 -11.94
N ALA A 157 -21.82 16.36 -10.80
CA ALA A 157 -20.64 16.74 -10.05
C ALA A 157 -19.80 15.51 -9.66
N GLY A 158 -18.49 15.57 -9.90
CA GLY A 158 -17.57 14.45 -9.65
C GLY A 158 -17.58 13.35 -10.72
N SER A 159 -18.41 13.46 -11.77
CA SER A 159 -18.46 12.46 -12.83
C SER A 159 -17.31 12.58 -13.83
N TRP A 160 -16.83 11.43 -14.29
CA TRP A 160 -15.78 11.34 -15.32
C TRP A 160 -16.36 11.13 -16.74
N GLY A 161 -17.70 11.15 -16.86
CA GLY A 161 -18.43 10.87 -18.09
C GLY A 161 -18.35 9.39 -18.51
N GLY A 162 -19.03 9.04 -19.61
CA GLY A 162 -19.11 7.65 -20.08
C GLY A 162 -17.75 7.05 -20.47
N ALA A 163 -16.94 7.78 -21.23
CA ALA A 163 -15.62 7.31 -21.66
C ALA A 163 -14.64 7.18 -20.48
N GLY A 164 -14.62 8.17 -19.57
CA GLY A 164 -13.81 8.12 -18.37
C GLY A 164 -14.24 7.01 -17.42
N GLY A 165 -15.55 6.75 -17.34
CA GLY A 165 -16.09 5.64 -16.56
C GLY A 165 -15.68 4.28 -17.10
N LEU A 166 -15.77 4.05 -18.43
CA LEU A 166 -15.28 2.81 -19.05
C LEU A 166 -13.78 2.61 -18.81
N PHE A 167 -12.99 3.67 -18.97
CA PHE A 167 -11.56 3.63 -18.69
C PHE A 167 -11.27 3.24 -17.23
N ALA A 168 -12.00 3.82 -16.27
CA ALA A 168 -11.87 3.49 -14.86
C ALA A 168 -12.25 2.03 -14.54
N VAL A 169 -13.28 1.47 -15.19
CA VAL A 169 -13.64 0.05 -15.05
C VAL A 169 -12.50 -0.85 -15.52
N ILE A 170 -11.93 -0.58 -16.69
CA ILE A 170 -10.80 -1.35 -17.24
C ILE A 170 -9.58 -1.25 -16.30
N ALA A 171 -9.24 -0.05 -15.86
CA ALA A 171 -8.14 0.15 -14.92
C ALA A 171 -8.39 -0.57 -13.59
N GLY A 172 -9.61 -0.52 -13.05
CA GLY A 172 -10.00 -1.21 -11.82
C GLY A 172 -9.83 -2.73 -11.93
N MET A 173 -10.25 -3.32 -13.06
CA MET A 173 -10.01 -4.74 -13.34
C MET A 173 -8.52 -5.08 -13.43
N TRP A 174 -7.70 -4.23 -14.06
CA TRP A 174 -6.25 -4.42 -14.11
C TRP A 174 -5.58 -4.30 -12.74
N TYR A 175 -6.03 -3.40 -11.87
CA TYR A 175 -5.54 -3.35 -10.49
C TYR A 175 -5.80 -4.65 -9.76
N ILE A 176 -7.02 -5.19 -9.85
CA ILE A 176 -7.37 -6.47 -9.22
C ILE A 176 -6.50 -7.59 -9.80
N LEU A 177 -6.42 -7.69 -11.12
CA LEU A 177 -5.65 -8.71 -11.82
C LEU A 177 -4.16 -8.68 -11.44
N PHE A 178 -3.50 -7.54 -11.56
CA PHE A 178 -2.07 -7.42 -11.23
C PHE A 178 -1.80 -7.64 -9.75
N THR A 179 -2.72 -7.23 -8.87
CA THR A 179 -2.62 -7.51 -7.43
C THR A 179 -2.66 -9.01 -7.17
N LEU A 180 -3.58 -9.75 -7.80
CA LEU A 180 -3.69 -11.20 -7.65
C LEU A 180 -2.49 -11.95 -8.25
N LEU A 181 -2.03 -11.54 -9.43
CA LEU A 181 -0.86 -12.15 -10.07
C LEU A 181 0.42 -11.96 -9.24
N GLU A 182 0.62 -10.77 -8.68
CA GLU A 182 1.75 -10.47 -7.79
C GLU A 182 1.64 -11.22 -6.45
N ALA A 183 0.41 -11.42 -5.95
CA ALA A 183 0.16 -12.20 -4.75
C ALA A 183 0.56 -13.65 -4.95
N HIS A 184 0.14 -14.25 -6.06
CA HIS A 184 0.48 -15.63 -6.43
C HIS A 184 1.99 -15.83 -6.59
N LYS A 185 2.68 -14.91 -7.29
CA LYS A 185 4.15 -14.95 -7.44
C LYS A 185 4.88 -14.92 -6.09
N THR A 186 4.37 -14.12 -5.15
CA THR A 186 4.96 -14.00 -3.81
C THR A 186 4.79 -15.29 -3.01
N GLU A 187 3.62 -15.93 -3.10
CA GLU A 187 3.32 -17.21 -2.44
C GLU A 187 4.14 -18.36 -3.04
N GLN A 188 4.24 -18.44 -4.37
CA GLN A 188 5.03 -19.47 -5.04
C GLN A 188 6.53 -19.39 -4.70
N LYS A 189 7.07 -18.16 -4.58
CA LYS A 189 8.46 -17.95 -4.15
C LYS A 189 8.70 -18.43 -2.71
N SER A 190 7.69 -18.32 -1.83
CA SER A 190 7.80 -18.80 -0.44
C SER A 190 7.77 -20.33 -0.31
N LEU A 191 7.19 -21.02 -1.31
CA LEU A 191 7.05 -22.48 -1.32
C LEU A 191 8.17 -23.21 -2.06
N SER A 192 8.96 -22.51 -2.87
CA SER A 192 10.08 -23.12 -3.60
C SER A 192 11.22 -23.40 -2.61
N PRO A 193 11.58 -24.67 -2.32
CA PRO A 193 12.65 -24.98 -1.39
C PRO A 193 13.96 -24.39 -1.92
N VAL A 194 14.73 -23.75 -1.04
CA VAL A 194 16.12 -23.37 -1.33
C VAL A 194 16.82 -24.65 -1.78
N PRO A 195 17.48 -24.68 -2.95
CA PRO A 195 18.32 -25.82 -3.30
C PRO A 195 19.36 -25.92 -2.20
N VAL A 196 19.23 -26.91 -1.33
CA VAL A 196 20.31 -27.29 -0.42
C VAL A 196 21.48 -27.57 -1.35
N PRO A 197 22.63 -26.87 -1.22
CA PRO A 197 23.80 -27.23 -2.00
C PRO A 197 24.05 -28.70 -1.70
N MET A 198 23.84 -29.54 -2.72
CA MET A 198 24.21 -30.93 -2.65
C MET A 198 25.72 -30.90 -2.59
N ASN A 199 26.25 -30.91 -1.36
CA ASN A 199 27.67 -31.10 -1.11
C ASN A 199 28.03 -32.38 -1.85
N THR A 200 28.63 -32.16 -3.01
CA THR A 200 29.16 -33.17 -3.89
C THR A 200 30.33 -33.71 -3.09
N HIS A 201 30.16 -34.92 -2.55
CA HIS A 201 31.22 -35.74 -1.96
C HIS A 201 32.33 -34.92 -1.28
N GLU A 202 32.16 -34.61 0.02
CA GLU A 202 33.34 -34.58 0.87
C GLU A 202 33.90 -36.00 0.84
N ASP A 203 34.89 -36.21 -0.04
CA ASP A 203 35.92 -37.21 0.15
C ASP A 203 36.41 -37.05 1.59
N LEU A 204 35.96 -37.94 2.47
CA LEU A 204 36.58 -38.18 3.76
C LEU A 204 38.08 -38.38 3.48
N PRO A 205 38.99 -37.49 3.91
CA PRO A 205 40.37 -37.90 4.02
C PRO A 205 40.34 -39.04 5.03
N ALA A 206 40.75 -40.23 4.61
CA ALA A 206 40.99 -41.36 5.50
C ALA A 206 41.85 -40.86 6.65
N LEU A 207 41.20 -40.60 7.79
CA LEU A 207 41.84 -40.24 9.04
C LEU A 207 42.67 -41.46 9.43
N GLY A 208 43.95 -41.41 9.06
CA GLY A 208 44.95 -42.38 9.48
C GLY A 208 44.91 -42.45 11.00
N ALA A 209 44.43 -43.58 11.51
CA ALA A 209 44.28 -43.93 12.92
C ALA A 209 45.63 -44.05 13.67
N GLY A 210 46.66 -43.30 13.28
CA GLY A 210 48.02 -43.40 13.79
C GLY A 210 48.69 -42.09 14.21
N LYS A 211 48.03 -40.92 14.09
CA LYS A 211 48.64 -39.62 14.45
C LYS A 211 48.08 -38.94 15.69
N LEU A 212 46.91 -39.33 16.19
CA LEU A 212 46.37 -38.73 17.42
C LEU A 212 47.12 -39.16 18.69
N ASP A 213 47.68 -40.37 18.70
CA ASP A 213 48.22 -40.96 19.93
C ASP A 213 49.57 -40.34 20.36
N ALA A 214 50.38 -39.88 19.40
CA ALA A 214 51.69 -39.27 19.67
C ALA A 214 51.62 -37.80 20.15
N THR A 215 50.51 -37.11 19.86
CA THR A 215 50.39 -35.68 20.18
C THR A 215 49.82 -35.47 21.59
N VAL A 216 48.94 -36.38 22.04
CA VAL A 216 48.35 -36.35 23.38
C VAL A 216 49.35 -36.81 24.46
N THR A 217 50.20 -37.80 24.17
CA THR A 217 51.25 -38.25 25.11
C THR A 217 52.40 -37.26 25.30
N ARG A 218 52.63 -36.33 24.35
CA ARG A 218 53.66 -35.30 24.51
C ARG A 218 53.23 -34.18 25.45
N ASN A 219 51.96 -33.79 25.42
CA ASN A 219 51.45 -32.69 26.25
C ASN A 219 51.21 -33.09 27.71
N THR A 220 50.96 -34.37 28.00
CA THR A 220 50.81 -34.85 29.39
C THR A 220 52.12 -34.98 30.14
N LYS A 221 53.26 -35.17 29.45
CA LYS A 221 54.59 -35.17 30.12
C LYS A 221 55.09 -33.79 30.51
N GLN A 222 54.73 -32.73 29.78
CA GLN A 222 55.17 -31.36 30.11
C GLN A 222 54.42 -30.73 31.30
N LEU A 223 53.26 -31.27 31.69
CA LEU A 223 52.46 -30.77 32.81
C LEU A 223 52.80 -31.42 34.17
N ALA A 224 53.74 -32.37 34.20
CA ALA A 224 54.18 -33.06 35.42
C ALA A 224 55.54 -32.57 35.96
N GLU A 225 56.19 -31.61 35.31
CA GLU A 225 57.51 -31.06 35.70
C GLU A 225 57.46 -29.56 36.08
N VAL A 226 56.36 -29.10 36.70
CA VAL A 226 56.30 -27.79 37.38
C VAL A 226 55.83 -27.97 38.82
#